data_AF-A0A5N1JS55-F1
#
_entry.id   AF-A0A5N1JS55-F1
#
_cell.length_a   1.000
_cell.length_b   1.000
_cell.length_c   1.000
_cell.angle_alpha   90.00
_cell.angle_beta   90.00
_cell.angle_gamma   90.00
#
_symmetry.space_group_name_H-M   'P 1'
#
loop_
_entity.id
_entity.type
_entity.pdbx_description
1 polymer ?
#
loop_
_entity_poly.entity_id
_entity_poly.type
_entity_poly.pdbx_seq_one_letter_code
_entity_poly.pdbx_strand_id
1 'polypeptide(L)'
;MKLQLVLSAVLCTILGFTSVFAQTNARVEKIQGIETYVMCEPLRAYETVFEIASGAKAASLFTGGVVNEGVSEKAAQFVRRASKDGKKDNKAFDAVVISGSKTAIAVKFKEEAGANKGLAKVRKIDGLAVYVMNEPLLDYETVVDASGGVKAKSYFTGGIVNNSIEEDVEQFVRRVKKEATEAKKPIDAIVYSSGKRAIGIKFKE
;
A
#
# COMPACT_ATOMS: atom_id res chain seq x y z
N MET A 1 -4.98 -39.31 61.38
CA MET A 1 -4.15 -40.27 60.63
C MET A 1 -4.23 -39.93 59.14
N LYS A 2 -3.06 -39.69 58.52
CA LYS A 2 -2.64 -39.97 57.11
C LYS A 2 -3.58 -39.49 55.97
N LEU A 3 -3.24 -38.44 55.20
CA LEU A 3 -2.26 -38.32 54.09
C LEU A 3 -2.80 -38.84 52.73
N GLN A 4 -2.80 -37.95 51.71
CA GLN A 4 -2.67 -38.09 50.22
C GLN A 4 -3.69 -37.14 49.52
N LEU A 5 -3.37 -36.01 48.86
CA LEU A 5 -2.35 -35.59 47.88
C LEU A 5 -2.54 -36.17 46.45
N VAL A 6 -3.32 -35.46 45.62
CA VAL A 6 -3.27 -35.36 44.12
C VAL A 6 -4.08 -34.09 43.78
N LEU A 7 -3.58 -32.90 43.43
CA LEU A 7 -2.70 -32.45 42.34
C LEU A 7 -3.09 -32.96 40.94
N SER A 8 -4.12 -32.36 40.33
CA SER A 8 -4.41 -32.28 38.87
C SER A 8 -5.78 -31.59 38.70
N ALA A 9 -6.05 -30.63 37.82
CA ALA A 9 -5.35 -30.15 36.66
C ALA A 9 -5.65 -28.65 36.47
N VAL A 10 -4.58 -27.88 36.36
CA VAL A 10 -4.57 -26.55 35.74
C VAL A 10 -4.90 -26.78 34.26
N LEU A 11 -6.15 -26.57 33.85
CA LEU A 11 -6.49 -26.51 32.44
C LEU A 11 -6.31 -25.07 31.97
N CYS A 12 -5.05 -24.78 31.60
CA CYS A 12 -4.67 -23.66 30.76
C CYS A 12 -5.49 -23.68 29.46
N THR A 13 -6.62 -22.97 29.41
CA THR A 13 -7.15 -22.45 28.15
C THR A 13 -6.38 -21.18 27.78
N ILE A 14 -5.11 -21.37 27.42
CA ILE A 14 -4.41 -20.40 26.57
C ILE A 14 -5.02 -20.60 25.19
N LEU A 15 -6.15 -19.92 24.93
CA LEU A 15 -6.56 -19.66 23.56
C LEU A 15 -5.49 -18.76 22.96
N GLY A 16 -4.53 -19.40 22.31
CA GLY A 16 -3.58 -18.75 21.43
C GLY A 16 -4.36 -18.03 20.35
N PHE A 17 -4.64 -16.75 20.57
CA PHE A 17 -4.80 -15.82 19.49
C PHE A 17 -3.41 -15.72 18.85
N THR A 18 -3.11 -16.62 17.91
CA THR A 18 -2.11 -16.35 16.88
C THR A 18 -2.66 -15.20 16.07
N SER A 19 -2.43 -13.97 16.55
CA SER A 19 -2.54 -12.80 15.71
C SER A 19 -1.61 -13.06 14.54
N VAL A 20 -2.18 -13.30 13.36
CA VAL A 20 -1.47 -13.23 12.09
C VAL A 20 -0.85 -11.85 12.07
N PHE A 21 0.42 -11.77 12.46
CA PHE A 21 1.24 -10.59 12.30
C PHE A 21 1.53 -10.48 10.81
N ALA A 22 0.52 -10.06 10.03
CA ALA A 22 0.76 -9.51 8.71
C ALA A 22 1.73 -8.36 8.93
N GLN A 23 2.98 -8.55 8.50
CA GLN A 23 4.05 -7.61 8.73
C GLN A 23 3.61 -6.24 8.22
N THR A 24 3.73 -5.22 9.05
CA THR A 24 3.30 -3.87 8.66
C THR A 24 4.40 -3.09 7.97
N ASN A 25 5.57 -3.67 7.69
CA ASN A 25 6.71 -2.95 7.16
C ASN A 25 6.97 -3.31 5.69
N ALA A 26 7.28 -2.28 4.90
CA ALA A 26 7.61 -2.37 3.48
C ALA A 26 8.85 -1.55 3.13
N ARG A 27 9.54 -1.95 2.05
CA ARG A 27 10.57 -1.17 1.38
C ARG A 27 9.93 -0.31 0.31
N VAL A 28 10.23 0.98 0.35
CA VAL A 28 9.63 1.99 -0.51
C VAL A 28 10.44 2.16 -1.78
N GLU A 29 9.73 2.26 -2.90
CA GLU A 29 10.32 2.58 -4.19
C GLU A 29 10.60 4.09 -4.35
N LYS A 30 11.50 4.38 -5.29
CA LYS A 30 11.78 5.76 -5.70
C LYS A 30 11.14 6.04 -7.05
N ILE A 31 10.35 7.10 -7.12
CA ILE A 31 9.84 7.62 -8.38
C ILE A 31 10.67 8.86 -8.72
N GLN A 32 11.34 8.87 -9.88
CA GLN A 32 12.20 9.97 -10.30
C GLN A 32 13.29 10.34 -9.27
N GLY A 33 13.82 9.34 -8.56
CA GLY A 33 14.86 9.52 -7.54
C GLY A 33 14.34 9.94 -6.15
N ILE A 34 13.04 10.21 -6.00
CA ILE A 34 12.40 10.66 -4.76
C ILE A 34 11.71 9.48 -4.08
N GLU A 35 11.96 9.29 -2.79
CA GLU A 35 11.25 8.26 -2.00
C GLU A 35 9.75 8.57 -1.97
N THR A 36 8.93 7.61 -2.42
CA THR A 36 7.49 7.84 -2.62
C THR A 36 6.65 6.82 -1.85
N TYR A 37 5.97 7.30 -0.82
CA TYR A 37 5.17 6.49 0.10
C TYR A 37 3.71 6.49 -0.37
N VAL A 38 3.27 5.43 -1.04
CA VAL A 38 1.88 5.30 -1.53
C VAL A 38 1.07 4.43 -0.58
N MET A 39 0.00 4.98 0.00
CA MET A 39 -0.87 4.30 0.97
C MET A 39 -0.11 3.72 2.18
N CYS A 40 1.03 4.31 2.51
CA CYS A 40 1.89 3.93 3.63
C CYS A 40 2.54 5.17 4.25
N GLU A 41 3.09 5.02 5.44
CA GLU A 41 3.75 6.11 6.17
C GLU A 41 5.23 5.81 6.40
N PRO A 42 6.13 6.80 6.26
CA PRO A 42 7.52 6.62 6.63
C PRO A 42 7.69 6.21 8.09
N LEU A 43 8.62 5.28 8.36
CA LEU A 43 9.01 4.98 9.76
C LEU A 43 9.85 6.09 10.38
N ARG A 44 10.47 6.95 9.55
CA ARG A 44 11.26 8.10 9.99
C ARG A 44 10.36 9.25 10.39
N ALA A 45 10.72 9.95 11.47
CA ALA A 45 10.06 11.21 11.80
C ALA A 45 10.30 12.24 10.69
N TYR A 46 9.25 12.95 10.30
CA TYR A 46 9.30 13.95 9.25
C TYR A 46 8.50 15.20 9.63
N GLU A 47 8.74 16.26 8.88
CA GLU A 47 7.91 17.46 8.85
C GLU A 47 7.32 17.65 7.45
N THR A 48 6.10 18.17 7.38
CA THR A 48 5.46 18.54 6.11
C THR A 48 6.03 19.87 5.64
N VAL A 49 6.62 19.88 4.44
CA VAL A 49 7.17 21.09 3.82
C VAL A 49 6.07 21.85 3.08
N PHE A 50 5.24 21.13 2.32
CA PHE A 50 4.07 21.67 1.62
C PHE A 50 3.11 20.56 1.19
N GLU A 51 1.85 20.93 0.99
CA GLU A 51 0.83 20.05 0.42
C GLU A 51 0.82 20.14 -1.11
N ILE A 52 0.52 19.02 -1.75
CA ILE A 52 0.46 18.85 -3.20
C ILE A 52 -0.96 18.45 -3.55
N ALA A 53 -1.68 19.33 -4.25
CA ALA A 53 -3.01 19.01 -4.73
C ALA A 53 -2.98 18.14 -6.00
N SER A 54 -3.93 17.22 -6.13
CA SER A 54 -4.21 16.54 -7.40
C SER A 54 -4.71 17.54 -8.44
N GLY A 55 -3.89 17.81 -9.46
CA GLY A 55 -4.25 18.67 -10.59
C GLY A 55 -5.08 17.93 -11.63
N ALA A 56 -6.14 17.25 -11.20
CA ALA A 56 -7.08 16.46 -12.03
C ALA A 56 -7.61 17.23 -13.25
N LYS A 57 -7.56 18.57 -13.22
CA LYS A 57 -8.05 19.44 -14.30
C LYS A 57 -7.18 19.45 -15.56
N ALA A 58 -5.87 19.14 -15.47
CA ALA A 58 -4.99 19.23 -16.63
C ALA A 58 -5.04 17.98 -17.53
N ALA A 59 -5.06 16.77 -16.94
CA ALA A 59 -5.07 15.53 -17.70
C ALA A 59 -6.35 15.38 -18.53
N SER A 60 -7.51 15.76 -17.96
CA SER A 60 -8.82 15.70 -18.62
C SER A 60 -8.93 16.58 -19.88
N LEU A 61 -8.15 17.66 -19.99
CA LEU A 61 -8.17 18.54 -21.16
C LEU A 61 -7.29 18.04 -22.30
N PHE A 62 -6.18 17.35 -21.97
CA PHE A 62 -5.27 16.79 -22.97
C PHE A 62 -5.75 15.45 -23.56
N THR A 63 -6.52 14.67 -22.81
CA THR A 63 -7.02 13.34 -23.26
C THR A 63 -8.45 13.39 -23.81
N GLY A 64 -9.00 14.57 -24.06
CA GLY A 64 -10.38 14.71 -24.59
C GLY A 64 -11.46 14.23 -23.61
N GLY A 65 -11.23 14.33 -22.30
CA GLY A 65 -12.18 13.91 -21.26
C GLY A 65 -12.07 12.45 -20.83
N VAL A 66 -11.14 11.67 -21.38
CA VAL A 66 -10.95 10.25 -21.03
C VAL A 66 -9.68 10.10 -20.17
N VAL A 67 -9.83 9.99 -18.85
CA VAL A 67 -8.70 9.72 -17.95
C VAL A 67 -8.83 8.30 -17.41
N ASN A 68 -8.04 7.37 -17.95
CA ASN A 68 -7.85 6.02 -17.39
C ASN A 68 -6.41 5.91 -16.87
N GLU A 69 -6.11 6.68 -15.84
CA GLU A 69 -4.82 6.64 -15.14
C GLU A 69 -4.86 5.57 -14.06
N GLY A 70 -3.84 4.70 -14.03
CA GLY A 70 -3.64 3.77 -12.92
C GLY A 70 -2.99 4.45 -11.72
N VAL A 71 -2.88 3.70 -10.63
CA VAL A 71 -2.26 4.16 -9.37
C VAL A 71 -0.83 4.67 -9.59
N SER A 72 -0.05 4.00 -10.45
CA SER A 72 1.33 4.38 -10.74
C SER A 72 1.46 5.68 -11.51
N GLU A 73 0.58 5.93 -12.49
CA GLU A 73 0.54 7.19 -13.21
C GLU A 73 0.14 8.34 -12.28
N LYS A 74 -0.87 8.14 -11.43
CA LYS A 74 -1.31 9.12 -10.43
C LYS A 74 -0.20 9.43 -9.43
N ALA A 75 0.50 8.41 -8.90
CA ALA A 75 1.63 8.60 -7.99
C ALA A 75 2.76 9.40 -8.66
N ALA A 76 3.10 9.06 -9.90
CA ALA A 76 4.11 9.80 -10.66
C ALA A 76 3.71 11.26 -10.90
N GLN A 77 2.43 11.57 -11.09
CA GLN A 77 1.97 12.96 -11.20
C GLN A 77 2.18 13.76 -9.91
N PHE A 78 1.92 13.17 -8.74
CA PHE A 78 2.19 13.82 -7.46
C PHE A 78 3.67 14.15 -7.31
N VAL A 79 4.55 13.19 -7.63
CA VAL A 79 6.02 13.38 -7.55
C VAL A 79 6.52 14.44 -8.52
N ARG A 80 6.00 14.46 -9.76
CA ARG A 80 6.32 15.50 -10.75
C ARG A 80 5.87 16.89 -10.28
N ARG A 81 4.67 17.00 -9.69
CA ARG A 81 4.18 18.26 -9.14
C ARG A 81 5.00 18.71 -7.93
N ALA A 82 5.28 17.82 -7.00
CA ALA A 82 6.15 18.10 -5.86
C ALA A 82 7.50 18.66 -6.31
N SER A 83 8.11 18.03 -7.32
CA SER A 83 9.39 18.48 -7.89
C SER A 83 9.28 19.85 -8.56
N LYS A 84 8.16 20.12 -9.26
CA LYS A 84 7.92 21.41 -9.92
C LYS A 84 7.69 22.53 -8.91
N ASP A 85 6.83 22.30 -7.93
CA ASP A 85 6.45 23.27 -6.91
C ASP A 85 7.64 23.54 -5.96
N GLY A 86 8.37 22.51 -5.55
CA GLY A 86 9.61 22.64 -4.79
C GLY A 86 10.67 23.48 -5.51
N LYS A 87 10.85 23.29 -6.82
CA LYS A 87 11.75 24.13 -7.64
C LYS A 87 11.26 25.58 -7.77
N LYS A 88 9.96 25.77 -8.00
CA LYS A 88 9.35 27.09 -8.18
C LYS A 88 9.44 27.93 -6.90
N ASP A 89 9.17 27.32 -5.76
CA ASP A 89 9.09 27.99 -4.46
C ASP A 89 10.42 27.91 -3.67
N ASN A 90 11.47 27.35 -4.28
CA ASN A 90 12.79 27.10 -3.67
C ASN A 90 12.72 26.32 -2.34
N LYS A 91 11.84 25.31 -2.29
CA LYS A 91 11.64 24.42 -1.13
C LYS A 91 12.24 23.05 -1.40
N ALA A 92 13.24 22.67 -0.60
CA ALA A 92 13.80 21.32 -0.62
C ALA A 92 12.93 20.35 0.18
N PHE A 93 12.78 19.12 -0.30
CA PHE A 93 12.07 18.03 0.35
C PHE A 93 12.76 16.70 0.01
N ASP A 94 12.56 15.69 0.86
CA ASP A 94 13.25 14.39 0.75
C ASP A 94 12.34 13.31 0.16
N ALA A 95 11.04 13.39 0.44
CA ALA A 95 10.07 12.37 0.07
C ALA A 95 8.68 12.93 -0.21
N VAL A 96 7.84 12.11 -0.85
CA VAL A 96 6.42 12.39 -1.09
C VAL A 96 5.59 11.30 -0.42
N VAL A 97 4.60 11.69 0.37
CA VAL A 97 3.63 10.78 1.01
C VAL A 97 2.25 10.98 0.41
N ILE A 98 1.63 9.90 -0.06
CA ILE A 98 0.34 9.87 -0.76
C ILE A 98 -0.61 8.99 0.04
N SER A 99 -1.49 9.60 0.83
CA SER A 99 -2.32 8.89 1.82
C SER A 99 -3.69 8.43 1.33
N GLY A 100 -4.03 8.64 0.05
CA GLY A 100 -5.10 7.88 -0.62
C GLY A 100 -6.00 8.64 -1.58
N SER A 101 -6.56 9.79 -1.16
CA SER A 101 -7.71 10.34 -1.90
C SER A 101 -7.34 11.37 -2.96
N LYS A 102 -6.79 12.54 -2.61
CA LYS A 102 -6.61 13.65 -3.58
C LYS A 102 -5.42 14.57 -3.31
N THR A 103 -4.70 14.32 -2.23
CA THR A 103 -3.57 15.14 -1.79
C THR A 103 -2.37 14.26 -1.52
N ALA A 104 -1.20 14.84 -1.71
CA ALA A 104 0.06 14.30 -1.25
C ALA A 104 0.77 15.37 -0.44
N ILE A 105 1.72 14.98 0.39
CA ILE A 105 2.58 15.91 1.12
C ILE A 105 4.03 15.71 0.71
N ALA A 106 4.73 16.81 0.48
CA ALA A 106 6.18 16.79 0.39
C ALA A 106 6.74 16.90 1.81
N VAL A 107 7.64 16.01 2.18
CA VAL A 107 8.15 15.90 3.54
C VAL A 107 9.67 15.98 3.58
N LYS A 108 10.17 16.47 4.72
CA LYS A 108 11.60 16.49 5.04
C LYS A 108 11.82 15.65 6.30
N PHE A 109 12.81 14.76 6.28
CA PHE A 109 13.09 13.90 7.43
C PHE A 109 13.82 14.69 8.51
N LYS A 110 13.42 14.47 9.77
CA LYS A 110 14.05 15.11 10.94
C LYS A 110 15.37 14.45 11.34
N GLU A 111 15.56 13.22 10.91
CA GLU A 111 16.67 12.35 11.32
C GLU A 111 17.44 11.85 10.09
N GLU A 112 18.73 11.55 10.29
CA GLU A 112 19.50 10.85 9.27
C GLU A 112 18.89 9.49 8.95
N ALA A 113 19.11 9.04 7.72
CA ALA A 113 18.37 7.92 7.16
C ALA A 113 18.52 6.60 7.95
N GLY A 114 19.66 6.39 8.64
CA GLY A 114 19.86 5.31 9.61
C GLY A 114 19.37 3.94 9.14
N ALA A 115 18.86 3.14 10.07
CA ALA A 115 18.26 1.82 9.79
C ALA A 115 16.85 1.91 9.15
N ASN A 116 16.18 3.07 9.26
CA ASN A 116 14.80 3.27 8.79
C ASN A 116 14.73 3.83 7.36
N LYS A 117 15.85 3.90 6.65
CA LYS A 117 15.94 4.45 5.30
C LYS A 117 15.07 3.67 4.32
N GLY A 118 14.15 4.36 3.67
CA GLY A 118 13.25 3.76 2.69
C GLY A 118 12.32 2.69 3.28
N LEU A 119 12.08 2.70 4.58
CA LEU A 119 11.13 1.80 5.24
C LEU A 119 9.82 2.53 5.56
N ALA A 120 8.71 1.84 5.33
CA ALA A 120 7.38 2.36 5.59
C ALA A 120 6.52 1.39 6.39
N LYS A 121 5.58 1.95 7.15
CA LYS A 121 4.47 1.23 7.74
C LYS A 121 3.30 1.21 6.76
N VAL A 122 2.91 0.03 6.30
CA VAL A 122 1.76 -0.17 5.40
C VAL A 122 0.44 -0.12 6.17
N ARG A 123 -0.59 0.38 5.49
CA ARG A 123 -1.95 0.39 6.00
C ARG A 123 -2.60 -0.98 5.79
N LYS A 124 -3.61 -1.27 6.63
CA LYS A 124 -4.47 -2.44 6.46
C LYS A 124 -5.80 -2.02 5.83
N ILE A 125 -6.24 -2.76 4.82
CA ILE A 125 -7.57 -2.62 4.21
C ILE A 125 -8.29 -3.96 4.39
N ASP A 126 -9.49 -3.91 4.98
CA ASP A 126 -10.23 -5.09 5.42
C ASP A 126 -9.39 -6.12 6.22
N GLY A 127 -8.49 -5.64 7.08
CA GLY A 127 -7.64 -6.49 7.92
C GLY A 127 -6.39 -7.07 7.22
N LEU A 128 -6.25 -6.91 5.90
CA LEU A 128 -5.06 -7.34 5.15
C LEU A 128 -4.07 -6.19 5.00
N ALA A 129 -2.78 -6.47 5.14
CA ALA A 129 -1.73 -5.52 4.81
C ALA A 129 -1.72 -5.29 3.28
N VAL A 130 -1.72 -4.02 2.86
CA VAL A 130 -1.74 -3.66 1.44
C VAL A 130 -0.48 -2.88 1.08
N TYR A 131 0.30 -3.49 0.19
CA TYR A 131 1.53 -2.97 -0.33
C TYR A 131 1.24 -2.31 -1.68
N VAL A 132 1.36 -0.99 -1.78
CA VAL A 132 1.08 -0.23 -3.01
C VAL A 132 2.37 0.40 -3.48
N MET A 133 2.92 -0.12 -4.59
CA MET A 133 4.21 0.34 -5.13
C MET A 133 5.33 0.33 -4.08
N ASN A 134 5.30 -0.69 -3.23
CA ASN A 134 6.31 -0.96 -2.22
C ASN A 134 6.42 -2.47 -2.04
N GLU A 135 7.58 -2.93 -1.58
CA GLU A 135 7.91 -4.35 -1.48
C GLU A 135 7.79 -4.81 -0.02
N PRO A 136 7.14 -5.95 0.26
CA PRO A 136 7.23 -6.58 1.57
C PRO A 136 8.67 -6.93 1.93
N LEU A 137 9.07 -6.80 3.20
CA LEU A 137 10.44 -7.17 3.62
C LEU A 137 10.62 -8.68 3.84
N LEU A 138 9.52 -9.41 4.01
CA LEU A 138 9.57 -10.88 4.13
C LEU A 138 9.41 -11.50 2.76
N ASP A 139 10.09 -12.62 2.58
CA ASP A 139 9.85 -13.47 1.43
C ASP A 139 8.41 -13.98 1.44
N TYR A 140 7.84 -14.10 0.26
CA TYR A 140 6.47 -14.52 0.08
C TYR A 140 6.33 -15.40 -1.15
N GLU A 141 5.21 -16.09 -1.23
CA GLU A 141 4.73 -16.76 -2.43
C GLU A 141 3.45 -16.10 -2.95
N THR A 142 3.32 -16.04 -4.27
CA THR A 142 2.09 -15.58 -4.91
C THR A 142 1.07 -16.70 -4.88
N VAL A 143 -0.05 -16.47 -4.20
CA VAL A 143 -1.11 -17.46 -4.02
C VAL A 143 -2.25 -17.23 -5.00
N VAL A 144 -2.53 -15.95 -5.30
CA VAL A 144 -3.56 -15.50 -6.22
C VAL A 144 -3.01 -14.36 -7.09
N ASP A 145 -3.36 -14.37 -8.37
CA ASP A 145 -3.03 -13.30 -9.30
C ASP A 145 -4.28 -12.78 -10.00
N ALA A 146 -4.71 -11.58 -9.61
CA ALA A 146 -5.89 -10.93 -10.17
C ALA A 146 -5.61 -10.20 -11.50
N SER A 147 -4.47 -10.44 -12.14
CA SER A 147 -4.08 -9.72 -13.37
C SER A 147 -4.54 -10.42 -14.66
N GLY A 148 -4.97 -11.68 -14.59
CA GLY A 148 -5.29 -12.50 -15.77
C GLY A 148 -6.74 -12.98 -15.82
N GLY A 149 -7.53 -12.47 -16.77
CA GLY A 149 -8.86 -13.04 -17.08
C GLY A 149 -9.71 -12.17 -18.01
N VAL A 150 -10.60 -12.79 -18.80
CA VAL A 150 -11.56 -12.06 -19.67
C VAL A 150 -12.48 -11.14 -18.84
N LYS A 151 -12.82 -11.55 -17.61
CA LYS A 151 -13.54 -10.72 -16.62
C LYS A 151 -12.69 -9.59 -16.03
N ALA A 152 -11.36 -9.73 -16.05
CA ALA A 152 -10.45 -8.69 -15.59
C ALA A 152 -10.64 -7.43 -16.44
N LYS A 153 -10.61 -7.57 -17.77
CA LYS A 153 -10.77 -6.45 -18.71
C LYS A 153 -12.04 -5.65 -18.44
N SER A 154 -13.18 -6.32 -18.25
CA SER A 154 -14.49 -5.66 -18.02
C SER A 154 -14.54 -4.78 -16.77
N TYR A 155 -13.86 -5.15 -15.68
CA TYR A 155 -13.81 -4.33 -14.46
C TYR A 155 -12.73 -3.24 -14.56
N PHE A 156 -11.60 -3.52 -15.22
CA PHE A 156 -10.56 -2.52 -15.51
C PHE A 156 -11.00 -1.44 -16.52
N THR A 157 -11.99 -1.77 -17.36
CA THR A 157 -12.60 -0.88 -18.36
C THR A 157 -13.97 -0.38 -17.93
N GLY A 158 -14.39 -0.64 -16.69
CA GLY A 158 -15.69 -0.27 -16.13
C GLY A 158 -15.81 1.23 -15.90
N GLY A 159 -15.85 2.00 -16.98
CA GLY A 159 -16.17 3.42 -16.99
C GLY A 159 -14.97 4.35 -16.86
N ILE A 160 -15.09 5.49 -17.55
CA ILE A 160 -14.25 6.66 -17.41
C ILE A 160 -14.59 7.29 -16.06
N VAL A 161 -13.97 6.80 -14.98
CA VAL A 161 -14.21 7.34 -13.64
C VAL A 161 -12.88 7.84 -13.07
N ASN A 162 -12.86 9.13 -12.72
CA ASN A 162 -11.74 9.77 -12.06
C ASN A 162 -11.68 9.33 -10.59
N ASN A 163 -11.36 8.05 -10.37
CA ASN A 163 -11.18 7.48 -9.04
C ASN A 163 -9.91 8.03 -8.39
N SER A 164 -9.87 8.02 -7.07
CA SER A 164 -8.66 8.20 -6.28
C SER A 164 -7.77 6.96 -6.28
N ILE A 165 -6.52 7.10 -5.79
CA ILE A 165 -5.63 5.96 -5.60
C ILE A 165 -6.24 4.97 -4.59
N GLU A 166 -6.83 5.47 -3.52
CA GLU A 166 -7.48 4.64 -2.48
C GLU A 166 -8.64 3.82 -3.05
N GLU A 167 -9.54 4.44 -3.81
CA GLU A 167 -10.67 3.74 -4.45
C GLU A 167 -10.20 2.66 -5.44
N ASP A 168 -9.18 2.95 -6.25
CA ASP A 168 -8.60 1.97 -7.16
C ASP A 168 -8.01 0.79 -6.36
N VAL A 169 -7.21 1.08 -5.32
CA VAL A 169 -6.60 0.06 -4.45
C VAL A 169 -7.66 -0.77 -3.72
N GLU A 170 -8.73 -0.16 -3.22
CA GLU A 170 -9.83 -0.90 -2.58
C GLU A 170 -10.52 -1.88 -3.55
N GLN A 171 -10.73 -1.47 -4.80
CA GLN A 171 -11.29 -2.36 -5.82
C GLN A 171 -10.37 -3.55 -6.09
N PHE A 172 -9.06 -3.33 -6.13
CA PHE A 172 -8.07 -4.40 -6.22
C PHE A 172 -8.11 -5.34 -5.02
N VAL A 173 -8.17 -4.79 -3.80
CA VAL A 173 -8.22 -5.56 -2.56
C VAL A 173 -9.44 -6.47 -2.53
N ARG A 174 -10.63 -5.93 -2.84
CA ARG A 174 -11.88 -6.70 -2.90
C ARG A 174 -11.80 -7.82 -3.92
N ARG A 175 -11.18 -7.55 -5.08
CA ARG A 175 -11.02 -8.55 -6.14
C ARG A 175 -10.08 -9.69 -5.74
N VAL A 176 -8.89 -9.37 -5.24
CA VAL A 176 -7.92 -10.38 -4.80
C VAL A 176 -8.52 -11.23 -3.68
N LYS A 177 -9.23 -10.62 -2.72
CA LYS A 177 -9.95 -11.35 -1.67
C LYS A 177 -11.01 -12.30 -2.23
N LYS A 178 -11.80 -11.83 -3.21
CA LYS A 178 -12.82 -12.65 -3.86
C LYS A 178 -12.21 -13.85 -4.57
N GLU A 179 -11.17 -13.63 -5.38
CA GLU A 179 -10.47 -14.70 -6.10
C GLU A 179 -9.79 -15.71 -5.13
N ALA A 180 -9.21 -15.23 -4.03
CA ALA A 180 -8.67 -16.06 -2.96
C ALA A 180 -9.74 -16.92 -2.27
N THR A 181 -10.92 -16.34 -2.01
CA THR A 181 -12.05 -17.05 -1.42
C THR A 181 -12.61 -18.11 -2.36
N GLU A 182 -12.80 -17.78 -3.65
CA GLU A 182 -13.28 -18.70 -4.68
C GLU A 182 -12.29 -19.85 -4.91
N ALA A 183 -10.98 -19.57 -4.89
CA ALA A 183 -9.91 -20.56 -5.01
C ALA A 183 -9.64 -21.34 -3.72
N LYS A 184 -10.29 -20.99 -2.59
CA LYS A 184 -10.04 -21.53 -1.25
C LYS A 184 -8.57 -21.46 -0.82
N LYS A 185 -7.87 -20.40 -1.22
CA LYS A 185 -6.48 -20.17 -0.85
C LYS A 185 -6.37 -18.97 0.08
N PRO A 186 -5.96 -19.15 1.35
CA PRO A 186 -5.78 -18.02 2.27
C PRO A 186 -4.62 -17.13 1.81
N ILE A 187 -4.76 -15.82 2.05
CA ILE A 187 -3.75 -14.80 1.77
C ILE A 187 -3.46 -14.01 3.04
N ASP A 188 -2.21 -13.60 3.23
CA ASP A 188 -1.79 -12.79 4.39
C ASP A 188 -1.76 -11.30 4.07
N ALA A 189 -1.47 -10.98 2.79
CA ALA A 189 -1.33 -9.61 2.31
C ALA A 189 -1.61 -9.49 0.81
N ILE A 190 -1.70 -8.25 0.35
CA ILE A 190 -1.94 -7.90 -1.05
C ILE A 190 -0.81 -6.98 -1.53
N VAL A 191 -0.24 -7.31 -2.68
CA VAL A 191 0.78 -6.47 -3.33
C VAL A 191 0.22 -5.95 -4.64
N TYR A 192 0.17 -4.62 -4.75
CA TYR A 192 -0.12 -3.89 -5.97
C TYR A 192 1.19 -3.36 -6.54
N SER A 193 1.62 -3.94 -7.65
CA SER A 193 2.84 -3.53 -8.36
C SER A 193 2.51 -2.56 -9.50
N SER A 194 3.54 -1.93 -10.04
CA SER A 194 3.41 -1.12 -11.26
C SER A 194 2.75 -1.93 -12.40
N GLY A 195 1.88 -1.28 -13.17
CA GLY A 195 1.18 -1.91 -14.32
C GLY A 195 -0.19 -2.54 -14.04
N LYS A 196 -0.93 -2.07 -13.01
CA LYS A 196 -2.31 -2.53 -12.69
C LYS A 196 -2.40 -4.01 -12.28
N ARG A 197 -1.30 -4.57 -11.77
CA ARG A 197 -1.21 -5.95 -11.27
C ARG A 197 -1.38 -5.96 -9.75
N ALA A 198 -2.37 -6.73 -9.29
CA ALA A 198 -2.61 -6.97 -7.87
C ALA A 198 -2.54 -8.48 -7.61
N ILE A 199 -1.70 -8.87 -6.66
CA ILE A 199 -1.50 -10.26 -6.26
C ILE A 199 -1.84 -10.44 -4.78
N GLY A 200 -2.42 -11.60 -4.46
CA GLY A 200 -2.55 -12.07 -3.09
C GLY A 200 -1.35 -12.93 -2.74
N ILE A 201 -0.70 -12.62 -1.62
CA ILE A 201 0.53 -13.28 -1.20
C ILE A 201 0.34 -13.98 0.14
N LYS A 202 1.20 -14.97 0.38
CA LYS A 202 1.37 -15.62 1.69
C LYS A 202 2.84 -15.53 2.06
N PHE A 203 3.13 -15.13 3.29
CA PHE A 203 4.52 -15.00 3.75
C PHE A 203 5.13 -16.38 3.94
N LYS A 204 6.41 -16.51 3.59
CA LYS A 204 7.19 -17.71 3.94
C LYS A 204 7.58 -17.60 5.42
N GLU A 205 7.43 -18.70 6.13
CA GLU A 205 7.93 -18.85 7.51
C GLU A 205 9.45 -19.00 7.53
#